data_AF-A0A836UN77-F1
#
_entry.id   AF-A0A836UN77-F1
#
_cell.length_a   1.000
_cell.length_b   1.000
_cell.length_c   1.000
_cell.angle_alpha   90.00
_cell.angle_beta   90.00
_cell.angle_gamma   90.00
#
_symmetry.space_group_name_H-M   'P 1'
#
loop_
_entity.id
_entity.type
_entity.pdbx_description
1 polymer ?
#
loop_
_entity_poly.entity_id
_entity_poly.type
_entity_poly.pdbx_seq_one_letter_code
_entity_poly.pdbx_strand_id
1 'polypeptide(L)'
;MNDKISIGNNLDLGSAIFYLILAYFIGRYYRNRRYPEAMRYRTTIPRFWAGLIDQAVLFPSKLLLALASPWLPLYLIALFEITLSTAYSILLHARYGQTVGKWVCKIKIVDHLTTTQISLNQALLRDSGLLVGLLYAASVLKGEEFDSNQLTGTAALVAGTWFILEIISMLLNKKRRALHDLLAGTVVIRTNAEANDLPAAQTPLHDDTTALNPPKGTL
;
A
#
# COMPACT_ATOMS: atom_id res chain seq x y z
N MET A 1 -16.97 39.42 21.78
CA MET A 1 -17.78 38.26 21.35
C MET A 1 -16.84 37.06 21.33
N ASN A 2 -16.87 36.26 22.39
CA ASN A 2 -16.14 35.00 22.45
C ASN A 2 -16.94 33.96 21.66
N ASP A 3 -16.62 33.81 20.38
CA ASP A 3 -16.97 32.59 19.67
C ASP A 3 -16.16 31.46 20.30
N LYS A 4 -16.75 30.85 21.33
CA LYS A 4 -16.42 29.48 21.70
C LYS A 4 -16.68 28.68 20.44
N ILE A 5 -15.61 28.43 19.67
CA ILE A 5 -15.58 27.36 18.68
C ILE A 5 -15.98 26.14 19.47
N SER A 6 -17.24 25.73 19.33
CA SER A 6 -17.75 24.48 19.84
C SER A 6 -17.10 23.40 19.00
N ILE A 7 -15.83 23.09 19.30
CA ILE A 7 -15.11 21.94 18.77
C ILE A 7 -15.85 20.75 19.36
N GLY A 8 -16.85 20.28 18.61
CA GLY A 8 -17.67 19.17 19.01
C GLY A 8 -16.78 17.97 19.30
N ASN A 9 -16.97 17.39 20.48
CA ASN A 9 -16.54 16.05 20.86
C ASN A 9 -17.20 14.97 19.97
N ASN A 10 -17.22 15.15 18.65
CA ASN A 10 -17.71 14.15 17.72
C ASN A 10 -16.59 13.15 17.50
N LEU A 11 -16.35 12.36 18.54
CA LEU A 11 -15.73 11.08 18.37
C LEU A 11 -16.57 10.34 17.33
N ASP A 12 -16.05 10.24 16.11
CA ASP A 12 -16.78 9.67 14.98
C ASP A 12 -16.81 8.14 15.07
N LEU A 13 -17.49 7.66 16.10
CA LEU A 13 -17.82 6.26 16.32
C LEU A 13 -18.56 5.67 15.12
N GLY A 14 -19.31 6.51 14.39
CA GLY A 14 -19.98 6.12 13.15
C GLY A 14 -18.98 5.65 12.09
N SER A 15 -17.98 6.48 11.77
CA SER A 15 -16.93 6.07 10.81
C SER A 15 -16.08 4.92 11.34
N ALA A 16 -15.82 4.86 12.64
CA ALA A 16 -15.10 3.75 13.26
C ALA A 16 -15.76 2.39 13.00
N ILE A 17 -17.05 2.29 13.34
CA ILE A 17 -17.85 1.09 13.15
C ILE A 17 -17.93 0.77 11.66
N PHE A 18 -18.12 1.79 10.82
CA PHE A 18 -18.12 1.62 9.36
C PHE A 18 -16.80 1.01 8.85
N TYR A 19 -15.63 1.53 9.26
CA TYR A 19 -14.33 1.00 8.85
C TYR A 19 -14.10 -0.44 9.34
N LEU A 20 -14.53 -0.77 10.55
CA LEU A 20 -14.41 -2.14 11.09
C LEU A 20 -15.29 -3.13 10.34
N ILE A 21 -16.55 -2.76 10.07
CA ILE A 21 -17.48 -3.56 9.27
C ILE A 21 -16.92 -3.76 7.86
N LEU A 22 -16.45 -2.68 7.23
CA LEU A 22 -15.88 -2.72 5.90
C LEU A 22 -14.62 -3.59 5.86
N ALA A 23 -13.72 -3.44 6.83
CA ALA A 23 -12.51 -4.26 6.96
C ALA A 23 -12.85 -5.75 7.11
N TYR A 24 -13.89 -6.09 7.88
CA TYR A 24 -14.39 -7.45 8.00
C TYR A 24 -14.86 -8.02 6.64
N PHE A 25 -15.68 -7.28 5.90
CA PHE A 25 -16.17 -7.71 4.58
C PHE A 25 -15.06 -7.83 3.55
N ILE A 26 -14.13 -6.87 3.50
CA ILE A 26 -12.95 -6.93 2.62
C ILE A 26 -12.09 -8.14 2.98
N GLY A 27 -11.85 -8.36 4.28
CA GLY A 27 -11.09 -9.51 4.75
C GLY A 27 -11.73 -10.84 4.34
N ARG A 28 -13.06 -10.95 4.48
CA ARG A 28 -13.81 -12.10 4.00
C ARG A 28 -13.69 -12.28 2.48
N TYR A 29 -13.77 -11.19 1.72
CA TYR A 29 -13.67 -11.20 0.25
C TYR A 29 -12.31 -11.71 -0.24
N TYR A 30 -11.20 -11.34 0.41
CA TYR A 30 -9.84 -11.73 0.00
C TYR A 30 -9.34 -13.05 0.61
N ARG A 31 -9.96 -13.56 1.69
CA ARG A 31 -9.46 -14.70 2.48
C ARG A 31 -9.10 -15.92 1.63
N ASN A 32 -9.98 -16.32 0.71
CA ASN A 32 -9.86 -17.56 -0.05
C ASN A 32 -9.59 -17.34 -1.55
N ARG A 33 -9.30 -16.10 -1.97
CA ARG A 33 -8.99 -15.84 -3.37
C ARG A 33 -7.58 -16.33 -3.70
N ARG A 34 -7.42 -16.85 -4.90
CA ARG A 34 -6.13 -17.05 -5.58
C ARG A 34 -6.21 -16.40 -6.95
N TYR A 35 -5.07 -16.04 -7.52
CA TYR A 35 -5.02 -15.31 -8.78
C TYR A 35 -4.08 -16.02 -9.76
N PRO A 36 -4.42 -16.09 -11.06
CA PRO A 36 -3.46 -16.44 -12.11
C PRO A 36 -2.24 -15.51 -12.14
N GLU A 37 -1.07 -16.03 -12.56
CA GLU A 37 0.16 -15.24 -12.71
C GLU A 37 -0.02 -14.02 -13.63
N ALA A 38 -0.87 -14.12 -14.66
CA ALA A 38 -1.21 -13.01 -15.54
C ALA A 38 -1.79 -11.78 -14.79
N MET A 39 -2.32 -11.98 -13.58
CA MET A 39 -2.85 -10.92 -12.71
C MET A 39 -1.88 -10.47 -11.61
N ARG A 40 -0.61 -10.93 -11.63
CA ARG A 40 0.40 -10.61 -10.60
C ARG A 40 0.53 -9.11 -10.31
N TYR A 41 0.49 -8.27 -11.34
CA TYR A 41 0.60 -6.82 -11.22
C TYR A 41 -0.75 -6.07 -11.13
N ARG A 42 -1.89 -6.77 -11.23
CA ARG A 42 -3.22 -6.13 -11.12
C ARG A 42 -3.56 -5.86 -9.65
N THR A 43 -2.98 -4.77 -9.13
CA THR A 43 -3.00 -4.42 -7.71
C THR A 43 -3.70 -3.09 -7.38
N THR A 44 -4.23 -2.35 -8.38
CA THR A 44 -4.87 -1.03 -8.19
C THR A 44 -6.01 -1.07 -7.15
N ILE A 45 -7.05 -1.88 -7.37
CA ILE A 45 -8.19 -2.00 -6.45
C ILE A 45 -7.79 -2.58 -5.08
N PRO A 46 -6.94 -3.63 -5.00
CA PRO A 46 -6.40 -4.11 -3.72
C PRO A 46 -5.68 -3.05 -2.90
N ARG A 47 -4.93 -2.15 -3.53
CA ARG A 47 -4.22 -1.07 -2.81
C ARG A 47 -5.20 -0.08 -2.19
N PHE A 48 -6.27 0.27 -2.91
CA PHE A 48 -7.34 1.10 -2.37
C PHE A 48 -7.98 0.48 -1.12
N TRP A 49 -8.36 -0.80 -1.20
CA TRP A 49 -8.94 -1.52 -0.06
C TRP A 49 -7.96 -1.71 1.10
N ALA A 50 -6.68 -1.97 0.80
CA ALA A 50 -5.65 -2.06 1.82
C ALA A 50 -5.53 -0.76 2.62
N GLY A 51 -5.58 0.40 1.95
CA GLY A 51 -5.57 1.69 2.62
C GLY A 51 -6.74 1.89 3.58
N LEU A 52 -7.94 1.44 3.21
CA LEU A 52 -9.12 1.50 4.08
C LEU A 52 -9.00 0.59 5.31
N ILE A 53 -8.44 -0.61 5.15
CA ILE A 53 -8.16 -1.49 6.29
C ILE A 53 -7.10 -0.87 7.20
N ASP A 54 -6.05 -0.28 6.63
CA ASP A 54 -5.01 0.39 7.40
C ASP A 54 -5.59 1.56 8.25
N GLN A 55 -6.63 2.26 7.77
CA GLN A 55 -7.36 3.24 8.59
C GLN A 55 -8.09 2.59 9.77
N ALA A 56 -8.72 1.43 9.57
CA ALA A 56 -9.35 0.67 10.65
C ALA A 56 -8.33 0.20 11.71
N VAL A 57 -7.13 -0.17 11.28
CA VAL A 57 -6.03 -0.60 12.16
C VAL A 57 -5.49 0.56 13.00
N LEU A 58 -5.38 1.76 12.42
CA LEU A 58 -4.93 2.96 13.11
C LEU A 58 -6.05 3.69 13.87
N PHE A 59 -7.31 3.23 13.77
CA PHE A 59 -8.43 3.86 14.45
C PHE A 59 -8.27 3.95 15.99
N PRO A 60 -7.81 2.90 16.72
CA PRO A 60 -7.65 2.98 18.16
C PRO A 60 -6.76 4.13 18.62
N SER A 61 -5.68 4.44 17.90
CA SER A 61 -4.84 5.61 18.23
C SER A 61 -5.54 6.93 17.98
N LYS A 62 -6.38 7.03 16.93
CA LYS A 62 -7.18 8.23 16.67
C LYS A 62 -8.23 8.45 17.75
N LEU A 63 -8.85 7.38 18.23
CA LEU A 63 -9.77 7.39 19.37
C LEU A 63 -9.08 7.93 20.63
N LEU A 64 -7.90 7.41 20.97
CA LEU A 64 -7.14 7.87 22.13
C LEU A 64 -6.74 9.35 22.02
N LEU A 65 -6.30 9.79 20.83
CA LEU A 65 -5.99 11.20 20.59
C LEU A 65 -7.21 12.11 20.68
N ALA A 66 -8.36 11.66 20.17
CA ALA A 66 -9.61 12.42 20.26
C ALA A 66 -10.05 12.58 21.72
N LEU A 67 -9.94 11.52 22.53
CA LEU A 67 -10.15 11.60 23.98
C LEU A 67 -9.16 12.56 24.63
N ALA A 68 -7.89 12.55 24.22
CA ALA A 68 -6.84 13.41 24.75
C ALA A 68 -6.91 14.88 24.28
N SER A 69 -7.72 15.16 23.24
CA SER A 69 -7.75 16.46 22.56
C SER A 69 -8.05 17.68 23.44
N PRO A 70 -8.86 17.60 24.54
CA PRO A 70 -9.06 18.75 25.42
C PRO A 70 -7.79 19.21 26.15
N TRP A 71 -6.77 18.34 26.24
CA TRP A 71 -5.51 18.62 26.94
C TRP A 71 -4.32 18.83 25.99
N LEU A 72 -4.53 18.66 24.68
CA LEU A 72 -3.47 18.74 23.70
C LEU A 72 -3.76 19.84 22.67
N PRO A 73 -2.77 20.68 22.33
CA PRO A 73 -2.93 21.58 21.21
C PRO A 73 -3.01 20.80 19.89
N LEU A 74 -3.77 21.33 18.93
CA LEU A 74 -4.06 20.67 17.65
C LEU A 74 -2.80 20.23 16.88
N TYR A 75 -1.73 21.03 16.93
CA TYR A 75 -0.48 20.70 16.23
C TYR A 75 0.20 19.45 16.80
N LEU A 76 0.11 19.18 18.11
CA LEU A 76 0.66 17.96 18.71
C LEU A 76 -0.15 16.73 18.32
N ILE A 77 -1.47 16.87 18.23
CA ILE A 77 -2.36 15.81 17.74
C ILE A 77 -2.00 15.47 16.29
N ALA A 78 -1.89 16.47 15.43
CA ALA A 78 -1.51 16.29 14.03
C ALA A 78 -0.11 15.69 13.88
N LEU A 79 0.87 16.16 14.67
CA LEU A 79 2.22 15.62 14.68
C LEU A 79 2.25 14.16 15.11
N PHE A 80 1.51 13.79 16.16
CA PHE A 80 1.44 12.41 16.61
C PHE A 80 0.80 11.51 15.55
N GLU A 81 -0.31 11.94 14.93
CA GLU A 81 -0.99 11.14 13.90
C GLU A 81 -0.09 10.92 12.67
N ILE A 82 0.56 11.98 12.16
CA ILE A 82 1.44 11.86 11.00
C ILE A 82 2.67 11.00 11.32
N THR A 83 3.28 11.16 12.49
CA THR A 83 4.43 10.34 12.90
C THR A 83 4.03 8.89 13.07
N LEU A 84 2.93 8.59 13.76
CA LEU A 84 2.47 7.23 13.99
C LEU A 84 2.12 6.52 12.67
N SER A 85 1.33 7.18 11.80
CA SER A 85 0.94 6.62 10.50
C SER A 85 2.16 6.38 9.59
N THR A 86 3.10 7.32 9.57
CA THR A 86 4.33 7.21 8.77
C THR A 86 5.25 6.12 9.31
N ALA A 87 5.45 6.07 10.63
CA ALA A 87 6.24 5.00 11.26
C ALA A 87 5.63 3.62 11.01
N TYR A 88 4.30 3.48 11.16
CA TYR A 88 3.58 2.26 10.83
C TYR A 88 3.84 1.82 9.38
N SER A 89 3.71 2.73 8.42
CA SER A 89 3.94 2.42 7.00
C SER A 89 5.41 2.03 6.73
N ILE A 90 6.37 2.90 7.08
CA ILE A 90 7.79 2.71 6.76
C ILE A 90 8.33 1.43 7.40
N LEU A 91 8.10 1.22 8.70
CA LEU A 91 8.68 0.09 9.43
C LEU A 91 8.13 -1.24 8.92
N LEU A 92 6.83 -1.33 8.65
CA LEU A 92 6.21 -2.55 8.15
C LEU A 92 6.58 -2.82 6.69
N HIS A 93 6.69 -1.79 5.86
CA HIS A 93 7.17 -1.93 4.50
C HIS A 93 8.63 -2.38 4.45
N ALA A 94 9.51 -1.77 5.25
CA ALA A 94 10.92 -2.16 5.30
C ALA A 94 11.10 -3.58 5.86
N ARG A 95 10.31 -3.99 6.87
CA ARG A 95 10.48 -5.30 7.53
C ARG A 95 9.73 -6.45 6.86
N TYR A 96 8.57 -6.19 6.26
CA TYR A 96 7.69 -7.23 5.72
C TYR A 96 7.26 -7.00 4.27
N GLY A 97 7.49 -5.81 3.72
CA GLY A 97 6.96 -5.39 2.42
C GLY A 97 5.44 -5.15 2.42
N GLN A 98 4.79 -5.16 3.59
CA GLN A 98 3.32 -5.14 3.72
C GLN A 98 2.89 -4.46 5.00
N THR A 99 1.86 -3.61 4.91
CA THR A 99 1.01 -3.23 6.05
C THR A 99 -0.06 -4.30 6.31
N VAL A 100 -0.78 -4.18 7.42
CA VAL A 100 -1.89 -5.10 7.75
C VAL A 100 -2.94 -5.13 6.66
N GLY A 101 -3.36 -3.97 6.14
CA GLY A 101 -4.30 -3.90 5.03
C GLY A 101 -3.79 -4.60 3.77
N LYS A 102 -2.49 -4.46 3.46
CA LYS A 102 -1.86 -5.14 2.32
C LYS A 102 -1.79 -6.65 2.50
N TRP A 103 -1.57 -7.14 3.73
CA TRP A 103 -1.69 -8.56 4.06
C TRP A 103 -3.09 -9.09 3.79
N VAL A 104 -4.11 -8.37 4.27
CA VAL A 104 -5.51 -8.76 4.05
C VAL A 104 -5.84 -8.80 2.56
N CYS A 105 -5.40 -7.80 1.79
CA CYS A 105 -5.63 -7.73 0.34
C CYS A 105 -4.69 -8.59 -0.52
N LYS A 106 -3.82 -9.40 0.11
CA LYS A 106 -2.90 -10.34 -0.54
C LYS A 106 -1.92 -9.68 -1.52
N ILE A 107 -1.47 -8.45 -1.22
CA ILE A 107 -0.52 -7.70 -2.05
C ILE A 107 0.76 -7.37 -1.27
N LYS A 108 1.93 -7.49 -1.90
CA LYS A 108 3.24 -7.24 -1.29
C LYS A 108 4.07 -6.30 -2.13
N ILE A 109 4.78 -5.40 -1.46
CA ILE A 109 5.79 -4.54 -2.05
C ILE A 109 7.10 -5.31 -2.10
N VAL A 110 7.73 -5.30 -3.26
CA VAL A 110 9.03 -5.89 -3.50
C VAL A 110 9.90 -4.92 -4.30
N ASP A 111 11.19 -5.14 -4.26
CA ASP A 111 12.13 -4.45 -5.12
C ASP A 111 11.81 -4.75 -6.60
N HIS A 112 11.86 -3.72 -7.45
CA HIS A 112 11.42 -3.85 -8.84
C HIS A 112 12.33 -4.75 -9.69
N LEU A 113 13.63 -4.78 -9.38
CA LEU A 113 14.64 -5.48 -10.17
C LEU A 113 14.82 -6.90 -9.67
N THR A 114 14.99 -7.06 -8.36
CA THR A 114 15.31 -8.34 -7.72
C THR A 114 14.07 -9.11 -7.27
N THR A 115 12.92 -8.45 -7.16
CA THR A 115 11.67 -9.01 -6.58
C THR A 115 11.82 -9.49 -5.13
N THR A 116 12.88 -9.05 -4.45
CA THR A 116 13.13 -9.33 -3.04
C THR A 116 12.52 -8.27 -2.13
N GLN A 117 12.75 -8.39 -0.82
CA GLN A 117 12.30 -7.42 0.16
C GLN A 117 12.96 -6.05 -0.07
N ILE A 118 12.18 -4.99 0.14
CA ILE A 118 12.69 -3.62 -0.02
C ILE A 118 13.55 -3.20 1.18
N SER A 119 14.49 -2.30 0.93
CA SER A 119 15.29 -1.67 1.98
C SER A 119 14.53 -0.56 2.71
N LEU A 120 15.05 -0.12 3.86
CA LEU A 120 14.53 1.03 4.60
C LEU A 120 14.55 2.31 3.75
N ASN A 121 15.60 2.51 2.95
CA ASN A 121 15.71 3.68 2.07
C ASN A 121 14.62 3.69 1.00
N GLN A 122 14.30 2.54 0.43
CA GLN A 122 13.19 2.41 -0.52
C GLN A 122 11.84 2.67 0.16
N ALA A 123 11.65 2.20 1.40
CA ALA A 123 10.44 2.50 2.16
C ALA A 123 10.31 4.00 2.48
N LEU A 124 11.40 4.66 2.88
CA LEU A 124 11.45 6.10 3.14
C LEU A 124 11.15 6.93 1.88
N LEU A 125 11.78 6.61 0.75
CA LEU A 125 11.54 7.30 -0.53
C LEU A 125 10.09 7.13 -1.00
N ARG A 126 9.49 5.96 -0.74
CA ARG A 126 8.10 5.68 -1.07
C ARG A 126 7.13 6.55 -0.28
N ASP A 127 7.41 6.77 1.01
CA ASP A 127 6.59 7.59 1.90
C ASP A 127 7.00 9.08 1.88
N SER A 128 7.83 9.50 0.91
CA SER A 128 8.33 10.88 0.81
C SER A 128 7.24 11.93 0.61
N GLY A 129 6.09 11.57 0.04
CA GLY A 129 4.92 12.46 -0.02
C GLY A 129 4.43 12.92 1.37
N LEU A 130 4.65 12.12 2.41
CA LEU A 130 4.29 12.44 3.80
C LEU A 130 5.34 13.31 4.50
N LEU A 131 6.60 13.31 4.04
CA LEU A 131 7.65 14.19 4.58
C LEU A 131 7.30 15.67 4.40
N VAL A 132 6.56 16.02 3.35
CA VAL A 132 6.06 17.39 3.14
C VAL A 132 5.14 17.83 4.28
N GLY A 133 4.28 16.94 4.77
CA GLY A 133 3.41 17.23 5.93
C GLY A 133 4.20 17.38 7.23
N LEU A 134 5.29 16.63 7.40
CA LEU A 134 6.17 16.76 8.56
C LEU A 134 6.96 18.08 8.53
N LEU A 135 7.42 18.51 7.35
CA LEU A 135 8.07 19.81 7.16
C LEU A 135 7.12 20.97 7.50
N TYR A 136 5.85 20.86 7.10
CA TYR A 136 4.81 21.82 7.50
C TYR A 136 4.60 21.85 9.02
N ALA A 137 4.49 20.69 9.66
CA ALA A 137 4.37 20.63 11.12
C ALA A 137 5.57 21.29 11.82
N ALA A 138 6.77 21.11 11.28
CA ALA A 138 7.99 21.71 11.81
C ALA A 138 8.08 23.23 11.61
N SER A 139 7.55 23.79 10.51
CA SER A 139 7.54 25.24 10.29
C SER A 139 6.57 25.95 11.24
N VAL A 140 5.39 25.35 11.47
CA VAL A 140 4.42 25.83 12.47
C VAL A 140 5.04 25.87 13.88
N LEU A 141 5.80 24.84 14.26
CA LEU A 141 6.50 24.80 15.55
C LEU A 141 7.53 25.93 15.73
N LYS A 142 8.06 26.50 14.65
CA LYS A 142 9.02 27.61 14.68
C LYS A 142 8.36 28.99 14.82
N GLY A 143 7.03 29.04 14.87
CA GLY A 143 6.28 30.31 14.99
C GLY A 143 6.21 31.10 13.69
N GLU A 144 6.43 30.46 12.54
CA GLU A 144 6.21 31.09 11.24
C GLU A 144 4.70 31.31 11.02
N GLU A 145 4.30 32.58 10.82
CA GLU A 145 2.93 32.93 10.49
C GLU A 145 2.65 32.57 9.03
N PHE A 146 1.86 31.51 8.82
CA PHE A 146 1.36 31.17 7.50
C PHE A 146 -0.07 31.69 7.34
N ASP A 147 -0.35 32.33 6.21
CA ASP A 147 -1.73 32.56 5.78
C ASP A 147 -2.39 31.19 5.56
N SER A 148 -3.23 30.81 6.51
CA SER A 148 -3.90 29.50 6.52
C SER A 148 -4.72 29.26 5.26
N ASN A 149 -5.28 30.31 4.65
CA ASN A 149 -6.12 30.17 3.46
C ASN A 149 -5.28 29.89 2.22
N GLN A 150 -4.21 30.66 2.02
CA GLN A 150 -3.28 30.43 0.91
C GLN A 150 -2.59 29.08 1.04
N LEU A 151 -2.11 28.75 2.24
CA LEU A 151 -1.41 27.49 2.49
C LEU A 151 -2.32 26.27 2.30
N THR A 152 -3.57 26.33 2.78
CA THR A 152 -4.54 25.24 2.57
C THR A 152 -4.84 25.06 1.09
N GLY A 153 -5.00 26.15 0.34
CA GLY A 153 -5.21 26.11 -1.11
C GLY A 153 -4.02 25.50 -1.87
N THR A 154 -2.81 25.98 -1.59
CA THR A 154 -1.58 25.46 -2.23
C THR A 154 -1.30 24.02 -1.85
N ALA A 155 -1.44 23.65 -0.57
CA ALA A 155 -1.26 22.28 -0.12
C ALA A 155 -2.28 21.33 -0.77
N ALA A 156 -3.55 21.75 -0.88
CA ALA A 156 -4.58 20.98 -1.57
C ALA A 156 -4.27 20.79 -3.06
N LEU A 157 -3.80 21.83 -3.75
CA LEU A 157 -3.39 21.74 -5.17
C LEU A 157 -2.19 20.80 -5.35
N VAL A 158 -1.17 20.89 -4.50
CA VAL A 158 0.01 20.01 -4.55
C VAL A 158 -0.38 18.56 -4.27
N ALA A 159 -1.16 18.32 -3.21
CA ALA A 159 -1.64 16.98 -2.86
C ALA A 159 -2.54 16.39 -3.95
N GLY A 160 -3.44 17.18 -4.52
CA GLY A 160 -4.30 16.78 -5.63
C GLY A 160 -3.50 16.45 -6.89
N THR A 161 -2.52 17.28 -7.24
CA THR A 161 -1.61 17.04 -8.36
C THR A 161 -0.82 15.75 -8.14
N TRP A 162 -0.25 15.56 -6.95
CA TRP A 162 0.45 14.33 -6.58
C TRP A 162 -0.45 13.10 -6.75
N PHE A 163 -1.66 13.14 -6.19
CA PHE A 163 -2.64 12.06 -6.30
C PHE A 163 -3.01 11.72 -7.76
N ILE A 164 -3.20 12.73 -8.60
CA ILE A 164 -3.47 12.52 -10.03
C ILE A 164 -2.28 11.84 -10.71
N LEU A 165 -1.05 12.27 -10.42
CA LEU A 165 0.16 11.63 -10.96
C LEU A 165 0.31 10.17 -10.51
N GLU A 166 -0.09 9.84 -9.29
CA GLU A 166 -0.13 8.46 -8.78
C GLU A 166 -1.08 7.58 -9.61
N ILE A 167 -2.28 8.09 -9.93
CA ILE A 167 -3.25 7.37 -10.75
C ILE A 167 -2.74 7.23 -12.19
N ILE A 168 -2.28 8.32 -12.80
CA ILE A 168 -1.81 8.33 -14.19
C ILE A 168 -0.65 7.34 -14.37
N SER A 169 0.35 7.40 -13.50
CA SER A 169 1.50 6.49 -13.55
C SER A 169 1.08 5.02 -13.41
N MET A 170 0.14 4.69 -12.52
CA MET A 170 -0.41 3.33 -12.40
C MET A 170 -1.15 2.86 -13.66
N LEU A 171 -1.93 3.73 -14.29
CA LEU A 171 -2.72 3.38 -15.46
C LEU A 171 -1.85 3.19 -16.71
N LEU A 172 -0.78 3.97 -16.84
CA LEU A 172 0.12 3.92 -17.99
C LEU A 172 1.26 2.90 -17.84
N ASN A 173 1.69 2.58 -16.62
CA ASN A 173 2.79 1.65 -16.40
C ASN A 173 2.35 0.17 -16.55
N LYS A 174 3.09 -0.62 -17.35
CA LYS A 174 2.81 -2.05 -17.59
C LYS A 174 2.74 -2.88 -16.28
N LYS A 175 3.57 -2.57 -15.28
CA LYS A 175 3.58 -3.23 -13.97
C LYS A 175 2.72 -2.51 -12.92
N ARG A 176 1.89 -1.55 -13.33
CA ARG A 176 0.97 -0.78 -12.46
C ARG A 176 1.70 -0.13 -11.27
N ARG A 177 2.91 0.40 -11.52
CA ARG A 177 3.70 1.15 -10.54
C ARG A 177 3.15 2.57 -10.41
N ALA A 178 2.86 2.98 -9.19
CA ALA A 178 2.50 4.36 -8.87
C ALA A 178 3.74 5.27 -8.94
N LEU A 179 3.58 6.59 -8.83
CA LEU A 179 4.68 7.55 -8.91
C LEU A 179 5.69 7.28 -7.78
N HIS A 180 5.20 7.10 -6.55
CA HIS A 180 6.07 6.74 -5.43
C HIS A 180 6.79 5.40 -5.62
N ASP A 181 6.15 4.43 -6.29
CA ASP A 181 6.78 3.14 -6.58
C ASP A 181 7.89 3.30 -7.63
N LEU A 182 7.69 4.19 -8.61
CA LEU A 182 8.69 4.52 -9.63
C LEU A 182 9.93 5.16 -8.99
N LEU A 183 9.71 6.20 -8.18
CA LEU A 183 10.78 6.92 -7.47
C LEU A 183 11.55 6.02 -6.51
N ALA A 184 10.85 5.16 -5.78
CA ALA A 184 11.46 4.26 -4.80
C ALA A 184 12.08 2.99 -5.42
N GLY A 185 11.94 2.76 -6.73
CA GLY A 185 12.42 1.53 -7.36
C GLY A 185 11.67 0.27 -6.90
N THR A 186 10.40 0.40 -6.48
CA THR A 186 9.60 -0.72 -5.95
C THR A 186 8.45 -1.09 -6.89
N VAL A 187 7.85 -2.26 -6.66
CA VAL A 187 6.64 -2.71 -7.36
C VAL A 187 5.76 -3.50 -6.40
N VAL A 188 4.44 -3.47 -6.60
CA VAL A 188 3.50 -4.26 -5.80
C VAL A 188 2.96 -5.41 -6.62
N ILE A 189 3.03 -6.60 -6.02
CA ILE A 189 2.62 -7.86 -6.61
C ILE A 189 1.55 -8.55 -5.76
N ARG A 190 0.77 -9.43 -6.37
CA ARG A 190 -0.05 -10.41 -5.64
C ARG A 190 0.85 -11.46 -4.99
N THR A 191 0.54 -11.82 -3.75
CA THR A 191 1.28 -12.84 -2.97
C THR A 191 0.80 -14.27 -3.20
N ASN A 192 -0.40 -14.41 -3.71
CA ASN A 192 -1.12 -15.64 -4.01
C ASN A 192 -1.40 -15.75 -5.52
N ALA A 193 -0.48 -15.22 -6.32
CA ALA A 193 -0.45 -15.48 -7.74
C ALA A 193 0.19 -16.86 -7.94
N GLU A 194 -0.56 -17.82 -8.49
CA GLU A 194 -0.02 -19.13 -8.84
C GLU A 194 0.79 -18.96 -10.13
N ALA A 195 2.09 -19.24 -10.07
CA ALA A 195 2.84 -19.57 -11.28
C ALA A 195 2.12 -20.76 -11.89
N ASN A 196 1.61 -20.62 -13.11
CA ASN A 196 0.90 -21.69 -13.80
C ASN A 196 1.67 -22.99 -13.58
N ASP A 197 0.99 -24.01 -13.04
CA ASP A 197 1.30 -25.39 -13.38
C ASP A 197 1.18 -25.45 -14.91
N LEU A 198 2.28 -25.18 -15.61
CA LEU A 198 2.45 -25.70 -16.95
C LEU A 198 2.18 -27.20 -16.77
N PRO A 199 1.19 -27.79 -17.47
CA PRO A 199 1.05 -29.24 -17.45
C PRO A 199 2.44 -29.78 -17.76
N ALA A 200 2.98 -30.60 -16.84
CA ALA A 200 4.32 -31.15 -16.92
C ALA A 200 4.62 -31.45 -18.37
N ALA A 201 5.64 -30.77 -18.91
CA ALA A 201 6.09 -30.98 -20.28
C ALA A 201 6.03 -32.48 -20.52
N GLN A 202 5.19 -32.89 -21.46
CA GLN A 202 5.11 -34.28 -21.90
C GLN A 202 6.55 -34.69 -22.10
N THR A 203 7.03 -35.59 -21.23
CA THR A 203 8.33 -36.21 -21.37
C THR A 203 8.37 -36.70 -22.82
N PRO A 204 9.38 -36.35 -23.63
CA PRO A 204 9.43 -36.84 -25.00
C PRO A 204 9.30 -38.35 -24.91
N LEU A 205 8.26 -38.89 -25.55
CA LEU A 205 8.12 -40.32 -25.77
C LEU A 205 9.48 -40.78 -26.29
N HIS A 206 10.10 -41.69 -25.54
CA HIS A 206 11.29 -42.39 -25.98
C HIS A 206 10.98 -42.93 -27.38
N ASP A 207 11.69 -42.39 -28.37
CA ASP A 207 11.65 -42.83 -29.75
C ASP A 207 12.18 -44.27 -29.75
N ASP A 208 11.26 -45.23 -29.79
CA ASP A 208 11.53 -46.66 -29.86
C ASP A 208 11.91 -46.98 -31.31
N THR A 209 13.05 -46.45 -31.75
CA THR A 209 13.69 -46.78 -33.03
C THR A 209 15.06 -47.38 -32.76
N THR A 210 15.09 -48.64 -32.31
CA THR A 210 16.26 -49.52 -32.49
C THR A 210 15.89 -50.99 -32.33
N ALA A 211 15.63 -51.68 -33.45
CA ALA A 211 16.15 -53.02 -33.79
C ALA A 211 15.30 -53.70 -34.88
N LEU A 212 15.42 -53.23 -36.14
CA LEU A 212 15.15 -54.05 -37.31
C LEU A 212 16.35 -54.99 -37.51
N ASN A 213 16.18 -56.26 -37.14
CA ASN A 213 17.13 -57.33 -37.47
C ASN A 213 16.91 -57.77 -38.93
N PRO A 214 17.94 -57.79 -39.81
CA PRO A 214 17.80 -58.37 -41.14
C PRO A 214 17.92 -59.91 -41.10
N PRO A 215 17.23 -60.64 -42.00
CA PRO A 215 17.32 -62.09 -42.09
C PRO A 215 18.67 -62.51 -42.68
N LYS A 216 19.43 -63.31 -41.93
CA LYS A 216 20.54 -64.08 -42.51
C LYS A 216 19.95 -65.29 -43.23
N GLY A 217 19.77 -65.14 -44.54
CA GLY A 217 19.72 -66.28 -45.45
C GLY A 217 21.16 -66.69 -45.81
N THR A 218 21.43 -67.99 -45.77
CA THR A 218 22.41 -68.64 -46.65
C THR A 218 22.18 -70.15 -46.59
N LEU A 219 21.84 -70.68 -47.77
CA LEU A 219 22.16 -71.99 -48.36
C LEU A 219 21.97 -73.26 -47.53
#